data_AF-A0AAP8NC52-F1
#
_entry.id   AF-A0AAP8NC52-F1
#
_cell.length_a   1.000
_cell.length_b   1.000
_cell.length_c   1.000
_cell.angle_alpha   90.00
_cell.angle_beta   90.00
_cell.angle_gamma   90.00
#
_symmetry.space_group_name_H-M   'P 1'
#
loop_
_entity.id
_entity.type
_entity.pdbx_description
1 polymer ?
#
loop_
_entity_poly.entity_id
_entity_poly.type
_entity_poly.pdbx_seq_one_letter_code
_entity_poly.pdbx_strand_id
1 'polypeptide(L)' 'MQTIDQRVSDLELALKTAIVFNLNAASVLGRRISAGNPAIAEAIADDLRRLKAEKCDGIDNDLHKSYIDNLILAVTKGA' A
#
# COMPACT_ATOMS: atom_id res chain seq x y z
N MET A 1 26.80 -21.34 -4.92
CA MET A 1 26.22 -20.49 -5.97
C MET A 1 24.72 -20.77 -5.99
N GLN A 2 23.86 -19.79 -5.71
CA GLN A 2 22.41 -19.99 -5.81
C GLN A 2 22.01 -20.18 -7.28
N THR A 3 21.08 -21.09 -7.55
CA THR A 3 20.50 -21.25 -8.89
C THR A 3 19.67 -20.01 -9.25
N ILE A 4 19.42 -19.80 -10.55
CA ILE A 4 18.53 -18.72 -11.01
C ILE A 4 17.15 -18.88 -10.38
N ASP A 5 16.61 -20.11 -10.33
CA ASP A 5 15.31 -20.40 -9.73
C ASP A 5 15.26 -20.03 -8.24
N GLN A 6 16.32 -20.32 -7.49
CA GLN A 6 16.40 -19.94 -6.09
C GLN A 6 16.38 -18.42 -5.93
N ARG A 7 17.13 -17.69 -6.76
CA ARG A 7 17.17 -16.22 -6.72
C ARG A 7 15.82 -15.59 -7.09
N VAL A 8 15.10 -16.16 -8.06
CA VAL A 8 13.76 -15.71 -8.44
C VAL A 8 12.77 -15.95 -7.30
N SER A 9 12.80 -17.14 -6.69
CA SER A 9 11.96 -17.47 -5.53
C SER A 9 12.22 -16.54 -4.34
N ASP A 10 13.49 -16.27 -4.04
CA ASP A 10 13.88 -15.36 -2.96
C ASP A 10 13.39 -13.92 -3.22
N LEU A 11 13.49 -13.45 -4.47
CA LEU A 11 12.97 -12.14 -4.89
C LEU A 11 11.44 -12.07 -4.78
N GLU A 12 10.73 -13.12 -5.19
CA GLU A 12 9.27 -13.19 -5.09
C GLU A 12 8.82 -13.15 -3.62
N LEU A 13 9.51 -13.89 -2.74
CA LEU A 13 9.24 -13.87 -1.31
C LEU A 13 9.50 -12.48 -0.72
N ALA A 14 10.65 -11.88 -1.01
CA ALA A 14 10.99 -10.55 -0.52
C ALA A 14 9.98 -9.49 -0.99
N LEU A 15 9.56 -9.55 -2.25
CA LEU A 15 8.55 -8.65 -2.81
C LEU A 15 7.19 -8.80 -2.09
N LYS A 16 6.72 -10.03 -1.92
CA LYS A 16 5.48 -10.33 -1.17
C LYS A 16 5.55 -9.80 0.26
N THR A 17 6.66 -10.03 0.96
CA THR A 17 6.87 -9.52 2.32
C THR A 17 6.86 -8.00 2.36
N ALA A 18 7.56 -7.33 1.44
CA ALA A 18 7.60 -5.88 1.38
C ALA A 18 6.22 -5.28 1.12
N ILE A 19 5.43 -5.88 0.23
CA ILE A 19 4.05 -5.45 -0.05
C ILE A 19 3.19 -5.54 1.22
N VAL A 20 3.16 -6.71 1.87
CA VAL A 20 2.34 -6.93 3.07
C VAL A 20 2.78 -6.01 4.21
N PHE A 21 4.09 -5.85 4.42
CA PHE A 21 4.63 -4.96 5.45
C PHE A 21 4.19 -3.50 5.23
N ASN A 22 4.36 -2.97 4.02
CA ASN A 22 4.01 -1.58 3.72
C ASN A 22 2.50 -1.34 3.86
N LEU A 23 1.66 -2.25 3.37
CA LEU A 23 0.21 -2.16 3.52
C LEU A 23 -0.21 -2.13 5.00
N ASN A 24 0.36 -3.02 5.81
CA ASN A 24 0.06 -3.09 7.24
C ASN A 24 0.55 -1.84 7.99
N ALA A 25 1.77 -1.39 7.72
CA ALA A 25 2.35 -0.21 8.36
C ALA A 25 1.54 1.06 8.05
N ALA A 26 1.24 1.30 6.77
CA ALA A 26 0.43 2.45 6.34
C ALA A 26 -0.99 2.39 6.94
N SER A 27 -1.59 1.20 7.00
CA SER A 27 -2.91 1.03 7.63
C SER A 27 -2.89 1.34 9.13
N VAL A 28 -1.86 0.88 9.87
CA VAL A 28 -1.72 1.16 11.31
C VAL A 28 -1.49 2.64 11.57
N LEU A 29 -0.57 3.27 10.83
CA LEU A 29 -0.28 4.69 10.95
C LEU A 29 -1.50 5.54 10.59
N GLY A 30 -2.14 5.24 9.46
CA GLY A 30 -3.33 5.94 9.00
C GLY A 30 -4.47 5.88 10.02
N ARG A 31 -4.75 4.71 10.62
CA ARG A 31 -5.73 4.60 11.71
C ARG A 31 -5.34 5.41 12.93
N ARG A 32 -4.07 5.38 13.35
CA ARG A 32 -3.62 6.10 14.56
C ARG A 32 -3.67 7.60 14.38
N ILE A 33 -3.33 8.10 13.20
CA ILE A 33 -3.38 9.52 12.83
C ILE A 33 -4.84 9.98 12.72
N SER A 34 -5.71 9.13 12.18
CA SER A 34 -7.14 9.44 11.99
C SER A 34 -7.98 9.29 13.27
N ALA A 35 -7.47 8.56 14.27
CA ALA A 35 -8.17 8.33 15.53
C ALA A 35 -8.42 9.66 16.26
N GLY A 36 -9.68 10.11 16.26
CA GLY A 36 -10.13 11.34 16.91
C GLY A 36 -10.29 12.55 15.99
N ASN A 37 -9.98 12.44 14.69
CA ASN A 37 -10.18 13.53 13.74
C ASN A 37 -10.58 13.02 12.33
N PRO A 38 -11.90 12.93 12.04
CA PRO A 38 -12.40 12.49 10.74
C PRO A 38 -11.91 13.32 9.54
N ALA A 39 -11.61 14.62 9.75
CA ALA A 39 -11.10 15.48 8.68
C ALA A 39 -9.70 15.05 8.22
N ILE A 40 -8.88 14.50 9.13
CA ILE A 40 -7.57 13.96 8.78
C ILE A 40 -7.71 12.65 7.99
N ALA A 41 -8.67 11.79 8.37
CA ALA A 41 -8.95 10.56 7.64
C ALA A 41 -9.31 10.86 6.18
N GLU A 42 -10.19 11.85 5.95
CA GLU A 42 -10.60 12.24 4.60
C GLU A 42 -9.47 12.91 3.83
N ALA A 43 -8.67 13.78 4.47
CA ALA A 43 -7.51 14.41 3.81
C ALA A 43 -6.49 13.36 3.33
N ILE A 44 -6.20 12.35 4.15
CA ILE A 44 -5.32 11.22 3.76
C ILE A 44 -5.96 10.43 2.61
N ALA A 45 -7.26 10.18 2.66
CA ALA A 45 -7.97 9.48 1.58
C ALA A 45 -7.90 10.27 0.26
N ASP A 46 -8.03 11.59 0.29
CA ASP A 46 -7.91 12.46 -0.88
C ASP A 46 -6.51 12.44 -1.48
N ASP A 47 -5.47 12.52 -0.66
CA ASP A 47 -4.09 12.44 -1.14
C ASP A 47 -3.79 11.05 -1.74
N LEU A 48 -4.33 9.98 -1.16
CA LEU A 48 -4.25 8.63 -1.75
C LEU A 48 -5.02 8.53 -3.07
N ARG A 49 -6.21 9.14 -3.20
CA ARG A 49 -6.95 9.20 -4.47
C ARG A 49 -6.18 9.95 -5.55
N ARG A 50 -5.47 11.02 -5.19
CA ARG A 50 -4.57 11.75 -6.10
C ARG A 50 -3.42 10.86 -6.55
N LEU A 51 -2.75 10.20 -5.62
CA LEU A 51 -1.67 9.26 -5.93
C LEU A 51 -2.15 8.14 -6.85
N LYS A 52 -3.36 7.61 -6.64
CA LYS A 52 -3.97 6.58 -7.51
C LYS A 52 -4.13 7.03 -8.96
N ALA A 53 -4.35 8.32 -9.19
CA ALA A 53 -4.53 8.87 -10.53
C ALA A 53 -3.20 9.01 -11.28
N GLU A 54 -2.07 8.97 -10.58
CA GLU A 54 -0.75 9.01 -11.19
C GLU A 54 -0.45 7.70 -11.93
N LYS A 55 0.39 7.80 -12.97
CA LYS A 55 0.92 6.65 -13.69
C LYS A 55 2.41 6.55 -13.40
N CYS A 56 2.82 5.40 -12.88
CA CYS A 56 4.21 5.11 -12.52
C CYS A 56 4.84 4.22 -13.59
N ASP A 57 5.92 4.67 -14.21
CA ASP A 57 6.64 3.86 -15.19
C ASP A 57 7.42 2.73 -14.51
N GLY A 58 7.48 1.56 -15.17
CA GLY A 58 8.24 0.41 -14.68
C GLY A 58 7.56 -0.42 -13.60
N ILE A 59 6.28 -0.18 -13.30
CA ILE A 59 5.48 -1.00 -12.37
C ILE A 59 4.13 -1.42 -12.97
N ASP A 60 3.53 -2.45 -12.38
CA ASP A 60 2.14 -2.79 -12.60
C ASP A 60 1.22 -1.73 -11.95
N ASN A 61 0.68 -0.86 -12.79
CA ASN A 61 -0.16 0.26 -12.35
C ASN A 61 -1.53 -0.21 -11.83
N ASP A 62 -2.06 -1.32 -12.31
CA ASP A 62 -3.36 -1.81 -11.88
C ASP A 62 -3.25 -2.43 -10.49
N LEU A 63 -2.19 -3.19 -10.26
CA LEU A 63 -1.87 -3.70 -8.92
C LEU A 63 -1.56 -2.56 -7.94
N HIS A 64 -0.81 -1.55 -8.38
CA HIS A 64 -0.53 -0.36 -7.58
C HIS A 64 -1.81 0.36 -7.15
N LYS A 65 -2.73 0.60 -8.09
CA LYS A 65 -4.03 1.23 -7.80
C LYS A 65 -4.88 0.42 -6.83
N SER A 66 -4.87 -0.91 -6.96
CA SER A 66 -5.57 -1.82 -6.04
C SER A 66 -5.02 -1.73 -4.61
N TYR A 67 -3.70 -1.59 -4.44
CA TYR A 67 -3.10 -1.37 -3.13
C TYR A 67 -3.49 -0.03 -2.51
N ILE A 68 -3.56 1.03 -3.32
CA ILE A 68 -4.02 2.34 -2.85
C ILE A 68 -5.50 2.28 -2.41
N ASP A 69 -6.36 1.57 -3.15
CA ASP A 69 -7.76 1.38 -2.75
C ASP A 69 -7.89 0.69 -1.39
N ASN A 70 -7.07 -0.33 -1.12
CA ASN A 70 -7.03 -1.01 0.17
C ASN A 70 -6.59 -0.06 1.30
N LEU A 71 -5.63 0.82 1.05
CA LEU A 71 -5.19 1.83 2.02
C LEU A 71 -6.29 2.86 2.30
N ILE A 72 -6.99 3.35 1.28
CA ILE A 72 -8.12 4.27 1.44
C ILE A 72 -9.20 3.61 2.32
N LEU A 73 -9.55 2.35 2.05
CA LEU A 73 -10.52 1.60 2.87
C LEU A 73 -10.06 1.48 4.32
N ALA A 74 -8.80 1.11 4.56
CA ALA A 74 -8.24 0.94 5.90
C ALA A 74 -8.22 2.24 6.72
N VAL A 75 -8.02 3.39 6.07
CA VAL A 75 -8.00 4.71 6.72
C VAL A 75 -9.41 5.24 6.99
N THR A 76 -10.33 5.07 6.04
CA THR A 76 -11.68 5.67 6.10
C THR A 76 -12.69 4.87 6.91
N LYS A 77 -12.64 3.53 6.88
CA LYS A 77 -13.71 2.71 7.47
C LYS A 77 -13.40 2.17 8.86
N GLY A 78 -12.13 2.16 9.28
CA GLY A 78 -11.71 1.31 10.40
C GLY A 78 -11.96 -0.17 10.08
N ALA A 79 -11.24 -1.09 10.73
CA ALA A 79 -11.54 -2.52 10.61
C ALA A 79 -12.76 -2.87 11.47
#